data_AF-A0A0J6EAT5-F1
#
_entry.id   AF-A0A0J6EAT5-F1
#
_cell.length_a   1.000
_cell.length_b   1.000
_cell.length_c   1.000
_cell.angle_alpha   90.00
_cell.angle_beta   90.00
_cell.angle_gamma   90.00
#
_symmetry.space_group_name_H-M   'P 1'
#
loop_
_entity.id
_entity.type
_entity.pdbx_description
1 polymer ?
#
loop_
_entity_poly.entity_id
_entity_poly.type
_entity_poly.pdbx_seq_one_letter_code
_entity_poly.pdbx_strand_id
1 'polypeptide(L)'
;MSDYPLKHDHLGSVVYKLETYTFCFRGVPAAEIQIMHVPGENASFSFQIERNERFWPDLPLNFSKRLSAGADELEDLGFGQIWYGTKIEALQAAADAIEHILKKHKVQDKLEFAKTAK
;
A
#
# COMPACT_ATOMS: atom_id res chain seq x y z
N MET A 1 2.39 16.42 -20.51
CA MET A 1 2.14 16.87 -19.13
C MET A 1 0.68 17.29 -19.08
N SER A 2 -0.16 16.65 -18.25
CA SER A 2 -1.54 17.10 -18.09
C SER A 2 -1.54 18.23 -17.09
N ASP A 3 -1.90 19.42 -17.55
CA ASP A 3 -2.02 20.64 -16.74
C ASP A 3 -3.10 20.42 -15.67
N TYR A 4 -2.79 20.80 -14.43
CA TYR A 4 -3.72 20.69 -13.32
C TYR A 4 -4.94 21.60 -13.59
N PRO A 5 -6.15 21.06 -13.80
CA PRO A 5 -7.23 21.81 -14.45
C PRO A 5 -7.99 22.78 -13.53
N LEU A 6 -7.61 22.86 -12.25
CA LEU A 6 -8.37 23.54 -11.21
C LEU A 6 -7.63 24.76 -10.68
N LYS A 7 -8.32 25.90 -10.61
CA LYS A 7 -7.80 27.13 -10.03
C LYS A 7 -8.10 27.12 -8.53
N HIS A 8 -7.06 27.11 -7.70
CA HIS A 8 -7.18 27.35 -6.26
C HIS A 8 -6.74 28.77 -5.95
N ASP A 9 -7.42 29.41 -5.00
CA ASP A 9 -6.90 30.63 -4.39
C ASP A 9 -5.62 30.23 -3.65
N HIS A 10 -4.48 30.80 -4.06
CA HIS A 10 -3.16 30.29 -3.74
C HIS A 10 -2.91 30.32 -2.22
N LEU A 11 -3.21 29.23 -1.49
CA LEU A 11 -2.59 28.82 -0.23
C LEU A 11 -3.26 27.51 0.30
N GLY A 12 -2.67 26.36 -0.06
CA GLY A 12 -2.83 25.11 0.72
C GLY A 12 -3.95 24.14 0.34
N SER A 13 -4.74 24.41 -0.69
CA SER A 13 -5.79 23.49 -1.16
C SER A 13 -5.36 22.72 -2.42
N VAL A 14 -5.60 21.41 -2.43
CA VAL A 14 -5.34 20.53 -3.58
C VAL A 14 -6.54 19.60 -3.82
N VAL A 15 -6.88 19.39 -5.07
CA VAL A 15 -7.87 18.42 -5.52
C VAL A 15 -7.12 17.31 -6.24
N TYR A 16 -7.27 16.09 -5.75
CA TYR A 16 -6.63 14.92 -6.32
C TYR A 16 -7.68 13.93 -6.82
N LYS A 17 -7.27 13.08 -7.76
CA LYS A 17 -8.03 11.89 -8.13
C LYS A 17 -7.73 10.79 -7.11
N LEU A 18 -8.79 10.24 -6.51
CA LEU A 18 -8.69 9.07 -5.64
C LEU A 18 -9.03 7.81 -6.44
N GLU A 19 -8.13 6.83 -6.45
CA GLU A 19 -8.35 5.52 -7.05
C GLU A 19 -8.16 4.44 -6.00
N THR A 20 -9.12 3.53 -5.88
CA THR A 20 -9.09 2.43 -4.92
C THR A 20 -8.80 1.11 -5.61
N TYR A 21 -7.90 0.33 -5.03
CA TYR A 21 -7.46 -0.97 -5.52
C TYR A 21 -7.59 -2.01 -4.41
N THR A 22 -7.99 -3.22 -4.77
CA THR A 22 -7.96 -4.37 -3.87
C THR A 22 -6.68 -5.16 -4.12
N PHE A 23 -5.87 -5.35 -3.08
CA PHE A 23 -4.67 -6.16 -3.12
C PHE A 23 -4.98 -7.57 -2.59
N CYS A 24 -4.59 -8.57 -3.37
CA CYS A 24 -4.72 -9.98 -2.97
C CYS A 24 -3.35 -10.57 -2.68
N PHE A 25 -3.17 -11.11 -1.47
CA PHE A 25 -1.97 -11.86 -1.10
C PHE A 25 -2.25 -13.35 -1.21
N ARG A 26 -1.54 -14.05 -2.11
CA ARG A 26 -1.70 -15.51 -2.34
C ARG A 26 -3.15 -15.94 -2.61
N GLY A 27 -3.90 -15.12 -3.34
CA GLY A 27 -5.30 -15.38 -3.69
C GLY A 27 -6.33 -14.97 -2.62
N VAL A 28 -5.89 -14.43 -1.49
CA VAL A 28 -6.77 -13.92 -0.42
C VAL A 28 -6.79 -12.38 -0.50
N PRO A 29 -7.97 -11.74 -0.58
CA PRO A 29 -8.08 -10.29 -0.41
C PRO A 29 -7.44 -9.88 0.91
N ALA A 30 -6.44 -9.02 0.85
CA ALA A 30 -5.57 -8.76 2.00
C ALA A 30 -5.49 -7.27 2.36
N ALA A 31 -5.65 -6.37 1.40
CA ALA A 31 -5.66 -4.94 1.68
C ALA A 31 -6.47 -4.14 0.67
N GLU A 32 -6.97 -3.00 1.11
CA GLU A 32 -7.40 -1.91 0.23
C GLU A 32 -6.26 -0.91 0.10
N ILE A 33 -5.93 -0.52 -1.13
CA ILE A 33 -4.95 0.53 -1.45
C ILE A 33 -5.71 1.71 -2.05
N GLN A 34 -5.45 2.90 -1.55
CA GLN A 34 -5.97 4.15 -2.07
C GLN A 34 -4.81 4.96 -2.64
N ILE A 35 -4.87 5.31 -3.91
CA ILE A 35 -3.89 6.19 -4.56
C ILE A 35 -4.49 7.57 -4.73
N MET A 36 -3.78 8.55 -4.19
CA MET A 36 -4.06 9.98 -4.32
C MET A 36 -3.14 10.52 -5.41
N HIS A 37 -3.69 10.86 -6.57
CA HIS A 37 -2.92 11.36 -7.70
C HIS A 37 -3.36 12.77 -8.09
N VAL A 38 -2.44 13.73 -7.99
CA VAL A 38 -2.65 15.10 -8.44
C VAL A 38 -2.27 15.16 -9.93
N PRO A 39 -3.21 15.49 -10.85
CA PRO A 39 -2.90 15.54 -12.28
C PRO A 39 -1.76 16.50 -12.58
N GLY A 40 -0.70 16.00 -13.22
CA GLY A 40 0.49 16.80 -13.58
C GLY A 40 1.56 16.87 -12.49
N GLU A 41 1.32 16.28 -11.32
CA GLU A 41 2.22 16.30 -10.16
C GLU A 41 2.48 14.88 -9.62
N ASN A 42 2.75 14.77 -8.32
CA ASN A 42 3.08 13.53 -7.62
C ASN A 42 1.85 12.71 -7.24
N ALA A 43 2.08 11.43 -6.97
CA ALA A 43 1.14 10.52 -6.35
C ALA A 43 1.55 10.18 -4.92
N SER A 44 0.58 9.87 -4.09
CA SER A 44 0.78 9.31 -2.76
C SER A 44 -0.20 8.16 -2.54
N PHE A 45 0.03 7.32 -1.55
CA PHE A 45 -0.85 6.21 -1.24
C PHE A 45 -1.24 6.17 0.23
N SER A 46 -2.35 5.50 0.49
CA SER A 46 -2.61 4.90 1.79
C SER A 46 -3.12 3.48 1.57
N PHE A 47 -2.93 2.60 2.55
CA PHE A 47 -3.51 1.28 2.49
C PHE A 47 -3.99 0.85 3.86
N GLN A 48 -4.86 -0.15 3.88
CA GLN A 48 -5.32 -0.80 5.10
C GLN A 48 -5.33 -2.30 4.88
N ILE A 49 -4.53 -3.02 5.67
CA ILE A 49 -4.51 -4.48 5.66
C ILE A 49 -5.74 -4.97 6.44
N GLU A 50 -6.53 -5.82 5.79
CA GLU A 50 -7.68 -6.46 6.43
C GLU A 50 -7.19 -7.41 7.51
N ARG A 51 -7.77 -7.37 8.71
CA ARG A 51 -7.39 -8.29 9.77
C ARG A 51 -7.90 -9.69 9.45
N ASN A 52 -6.99 -10.66 9.41
CA ASN A 52 -7.35 -12.05 9.13
C ASN A 52 -6.53 -13.01 9.98
N GLU A 53 -7.10 -13.45 11.09
CA GLU A 53 -6.43 -14.33 12.05
C GLU A 53 -6.11 -15.72 11.48
N ARG A 54 -6.75 -16.11 10.38
CA ARG A 54 -6.51 -17.40 9.72
C ARG A 54 -5.22 -17.39 8.89
N PHE A 55 -4.92 -16.27 8.24
CA PHE A 55 -3.80 -16.19 7.28
C PHE A 55 -2.60 -15.40 7.83
N TRP A 56 -2.84 -14.39 8.68
CA TRP A 56 -1.83 -13.58 9.36
C TRP A 56 -2.23 -13.32 10.83
N PRO A 57 -2.23 -14.36 11.68
CA PRO A 57 -2.65 -14.27 13.09
C PRO A 57 -1.83 -13.28 13.90
N ASP A 58 -0.54 -13.20 13.60
CA ASP A 58 0.42 -12.38 14.34
C ASP A 58 0.57 -10.98 13.76
N LEU A 59 -0.36 -10.51 12.91
CA LEU A 59 -0.31 -9.17 12.36
C LEU A 59 -0.57 -8.13 13.47
N PRO A 60 0.40 -7.26 13.77
CA PRO A 60 0.24 -6.22 14.77
C PRO A 60 -0.88 -5.24 14.42
N LEU A 61 -1.60 -4.75 15.45
CA LEU A 61 -2.77 -3.88 15.27
C LEU A 61 -2.44 -2.56 14.55
N ASN A 62 -1.22 -2.04 14.67
CA ASN A 62 -0.78 -0.84 13.96
C ASN A 62 -0.79 -1.05 12.43
N PHE A 63 -0.48 -2.25 11.94
CA PHE A 63 -0.54 -2.54 10.50
C PHE A 63 -1.97 -2.82 9.98
N SER A 64 -2.93 -3.08 10.88
CA SER A 64 -4.36 -3.17 10.53
C SER A 64 -5.06 -1.80 10.48
N LYS A 65 -4.40 -0.73 10.95
CA LYS A 65 -4.88 0.64 10.74
C LYS A 65 -4.56 1.09 9.33
N ARG A 66 -5.22 2.17 8.89
CA ARG A 66 -4.87 2.82 7.64
C ARG A 66 -3.49 3.48 7.78
N LEU A 67 -2.54 3.00 7.00
CA LEU A 67 -1.19 3.55 6.90
C LEU A 67 -1.08 4.37 5.61
N SER A 68 -0.44 5.52 5.71
CA SER A 68 -0.19 6.41 4.57
C SER A 68 1.29 6.40 4.21
N ALA A 69 1.60 6.74 2.97
CA ALA A 69 2.96 7.03 2.54
C ALA A 69 3.61 8.05 3.50
N GLY A 70 4.83 7.76 3.95
CA GLY A 70 5.52 8.56 4.97
C GLY A 70 5.09 8.34 6.43
N ALA A 71 4.30 7.31 6.72
CA ALA A 71 4.11 6.85 8.09
C ALA A 71 5.44 6.31 8.67
N ASP A 72 5.71 6.60 9.95
CA ASP A 72 6.93 6.14 10.64
C ASP A 72 7.07 4.61 10.57
N GLU A 73 5.95 3.88 10.67
CA GLU A 73 5.95 2.42 10.58
C GLU A 73 6.40 1.88 9.21
N LEU A 74 6.28 2.68 8.15
CA LEU A 74 6.75 2.34 6.81
C LEU A 74 8.20 2.76 6.59
N GLU A 75 8.65 3.85 7.23
CA GLU A 75 10.04 4.29 7.18
C GLU A 75 10.98 3.22 7.74
N ASP A 76 10.64 2.64 8.90
CA ASP A 76 11.36 1.53 9.52
C ASP A 76 11.48 0.29 8.62
N LEU A 77 10.57 0.14 7.64
CA LEU A 77 10.53 -0.96 6.68
C LEU A 77 11.18 -0.62 5.33
N GLY A 78 11.67 0.61 5.15
CA GLY A 78 12.26 1.10 3.90
C GLY A 78 11.25 1.65 2.88
N PHE A 79 10.02 1.91 3.30
CA PHE A 79 8.91 2.44 2.48
C PHE A 79 8.47 3.86 2.89
N GLY A 80 9.36 4.63 3.52
CA GLY A 80 9.07 5.96 4.10
C GLY A 80 8.88 7.12 3.11
N GLN A 81 8.87 6.85 1.80
CA GLN A 81 8.69 7.91 0.80
C GLN A 81 7.24 8.42 0.80
N ILE A 82 7.06 9.74 0.91
CA ILE A 82 5.74 10.40 0.99
C ILE A 82 5.10 10.57 -0.40
N TRP A 83 5.93 10.92 -1.39
CA TRP A 83 5.51 11.31 -2.73
C TRP A 83 6.26 10.53 -3.82
N TYR A 84 5.53 10.09 -4.84
CA TYR A 84 6.03 9.32 -5.97
C TYR A 84 5.80 10.09 -7.26
N GLY A 85 6.71 9.96 -8.23
CA GLY A 85 6.62 10.69 -9.50
C GLY A 85 5.43 10.25 -10.35
N THR A 86 4.97 9.01 -10.17
CA THR A 86 3.81 8.46 -10.89
C THR A 86 2.88 7.66 -10.00
N LYS A 87 1.62 7.54 -10.43
CA LYS A 87 0.64 6.63 -9.82
C LYS A 87 1.13 5.18 -9.74
N ILE A 88 1.80 4.70 -10.77
CA ILE A 88 2.24 3.30 -10.84
C ILE A 88 3.35 3.04 -9.82
N GLU A 89 4.28 3.98 -9.65
CA GLU A 89 5.31 3.89 -8.60
C GLU A 89 4.69 3.89 -7.20
N ALA A 90 3.72 4.77 -6.94
CA ALA A 90 3.00 4.78 -5.66
C ALA A 90 2.26 3.45 -5.39
N LEU A 91 1.61 2.90 -6.41
CA LEU A 91 0.89 1.63 -6.31
C LEU A 91 1.84 0.45 -6.08
N GLN A 92 2.98 0.44 -6.78
CA GLN A 92 4.02 -0.58 -6.60
C GLN A 92 4.60 -0.52 -5.19
N ALA A 93 4.94 0.67 -4.70
CA ALA A 93 5.45 0.85 -3.34
C ALA A 93 4.45 0.40 -2.27
N ALA A 94 3.16 0.71 -2.44
CA ALA A 94 2.11 0.23 -1.55
C ALA A 94 2.00 -1.31 -1.57
N ALA A 95 2.02 -1.92 -2.75
CA ALA A 95 1.97 -3.36 -2.90
C ALA A 95 3.19 -4.05 -2.27
N ASP A 96 4.39 -3.52 -2.48
CA ASP A 96 5.63 -4.05 -1.91
C ASP A 96 5.65 -3.94 -0.38
N ALA A 97 5.16 -2.83 0.17
CA ALA A 97 5.03 -2.62 1.61
C ALA A 97 4.04 -3.63 2.23
N ILE A 98 2.84 -3.77 1.65
CA ILE A 98 1.84 -4.74 2.11
C ILE A 98 2.40 -6.16 2.02
N GLU A 99 3.05 -6.51 0.90
CA GLU A 99 3.64 -7.82 0.71
C GLU A 99 4.73 -8.10 1.75
N HIS A 100 5.60 -7.14 2.05
CA HIS A 100 6.63 -7.28 3.07
C HIS A 100 6.04 -7.55 4.45
N ILE A 101 5.03 -6.75 4.85
CA ILE A 101 4.34 -6.90 6.13
C ILE A 101 3.69 -8.29 6.20
N LEU A 102 2.89 -8.67 5.21
CA LEU A 102 2.19 -9.95 5.21
C LEU A 102 3.15 -11.14 5.14
N LYS A 103 4.27 -11.05 4.42
CA LYS A 103 5.29 -12.11 4.39
C LYS A 103 5.92 -12.36 5.76
N LYS A 104 6.06 -11.33 6.59
CA LYS A 104 6.60 -11.42 7.95
C LYS A 104 5.62 -12.03 8.95
N HIS A 105 4.32 -11.79 8.75
CA HIS A 105 3.26 -12.16 9.69
C HIS A 105 2.34 -13.30 9.23
N LYS A 106 2.56 -13.83 8.02
CA LYS A 106 1.82 -15.01 7.55
C LYS A 106 2.07 -16.20 8.47
N VAL A 107 1.09 -17.08 8.56
CA VAL A 107 1.33 -18.44 9.04
C VAL A 107 2.44 -19.05 8.18
N GLN A 108 3.51 -19.57 8.81
CA GLN A 108 4.51 -20.35 8.10
C GLN A 108 3.78 -21.43 7.30
N ASP A 109 3.87 -21.33 5.98
CA ASP A 109 3.25 -22.28 5.08
C ASP A 109 3.78 -23.69 5.42
N LYS A 110 2.93 -24.52 6.04
CA LYS A 110 2.99 -25.98 5.82
C LYS A 110 2.65 -26.37 4.36
N LEU A 111 2.45 -25.36 3.52
CA LEU A 111 2.28 -25.40 2.06
C LEU A 111 3.52 -24.80 1.36
N GLU A 112 4.72 -24.96 1.93
CA GLU A 112 5.88 -25.25 1.09
C GLU A 112 5.53 -26.54 0.36
N PHE A 113 4.85 -26.40 -0.79
CA PHE A 113 4.61 -27.49 -1.72
C PHE A 113 5.92 -28.23 -1.82
N ALA A 114 5.86 -29.51 -1.43
CA ALA A 114 6.90 -30.48 -1.56
C ALA A 114 7.81 -30.05 -2.71
N LYS A 115 9.00 -29.53 -2.37
CA LYS A 115 10.09 -29.51 -3.34
C LYS A 115 10.12 -30.93 -3.87
N THR A 116 9.73 -31.02 -5.12
CA THR A 116 9.27 -32.22 -5.77
C THR A 116 10.29 -33.31 -5.50
N ALA A 117 9.76 -34.43 -5.04
CA ALA A 117 10.50 -35.66 -4.96
C ALA A 117 11.21 -35.95 -6.29
N LYS A 118 12.38 -36.59 -6.13
CA LYS A 118 13.19 -37.32 -7.12
C LYS A 118 14.26 -36.52 -7.87
#